data_AF-A0A961WRZ7-F1
#
_entry.id   AF-A0A961WRZ7-F1
#
_cell.length_a   1.000
_cell.length_b   1.000
_cell.length_c   1.000
_cell.angle_alpha   90.00
_cell.angle_beta   90.00
_cell.angle_gamma   90.00
#
_symmetry.space_group_name_H-M   'P 1'
#
loop_
_entity.id
_entity.type
_entity.pdbx_description
1 polymer ?
#
loop_
_entity_poly.entity_id
_entity_poly.type
_entity_poly.pdbx_seq_one_letter_code
_entity_poly.pdbx_strand_id
1 'polypeptide(L)' 'VRILNGGTEAVTRVLIESTDDSGERWSTIGVSDNIIDASFQALTDSINYKLMKSAV' A
#
# COMPACT_ATOMS: atom_id res chain seq x y z
N VAL A 1 9.85 -3.90 11.72
CA VAL A 1 10.25 -4.05 10.31
C VAL A 1 11.69 -3.57 10.18
N ARG A 2 12.60 -4.39 9.63
CA ARG A 2 14.02 -4.04 9.43
C ARG A 2 14.28 -4.06 7.93
N ILE A 3 14.83 -2.97 7.40
CA ILE A 3 15.10 -2.79 5.97
C ILE A 3 16.61 -2.72 5.82
N LEU A 4 17.17 -3.64 5.04
CA LEU A 4 18.59 -3.65 4.70
C LEU A 4 18.75 -2.83 3.42
N ASN A 5 19.24 -1.60 3.54
CA ASN A 5 19.67 -0.82 2.38
C ASN A 5 20.95 -1.46 1.83
N GLY A 6 20.85 -2.22 0.75
CA GLY A 6 22.01 -2.84 0.10
C GLY A 6 21.66 -4.13 -0.64
N GLY A 7 21.21 -4.01 -1.89
CA GLY A 7 20.99 -5.13 -2.81
C GLY A 7 20.40 -4.66 -4.15
N THR A 8 21.26 -4.55 -5.16
CA THR A 8 20.96 -4.54 -6.62
C THR A 8 19.58 -4.03 -7.07
N GLU A 9 19.37 -2.71 -7.25
CA GLU A 9 18.21 -2.12 -7.96
C GLU A 9 16.85 -2.84 -7.77
N ALA A 10 16.60 -3.39 -6.59
CA ALA A 10 15.53 -4.34 -6.39
C ALA A 10 14.25 -3.56 -6.12
N VAL A 11 13.35 -3.58 -7.10
CA VAL A 11 12.03 -2.96 -6.99
C VAL A 11 11.26 -3.60 -5.83
N THR A 12 10.96 -2.82 -4.80
CA THR A 12 10.15 -3.27 -3.65
C THR A 12 8.66 -3.15 -3.99
N ARG A 13 7.90 -4.20 -3.65
CA ARG A 13 6.43 -4.22 -3.77
C ARG A 13 5.81 -4.39 -2.38
N VAL A 14 4.92 -3.48 -2.00
CA VAL A 14 4.22 -3.52 -0.71
C VAL A 14 2.72 -3.72 -0.97
N LEU A 15 2.18 -4.82 -0.45
CA LEU A 15 0.74 -5.12 -0.47
C LEU A 15 0.13 -4.68 0.87
N ILE A 16 -0.92 -3.87 0.82
CA ILE A 16 -1.75 -3.54 1.99
C ILE A 16 -3.13 -4.15 1.77
N GLU A 17 -3.56 -5.00 2.70
CA GLU A 17 -4.95 -5.44 2.83
C GLU A 17 -5.65 -4.55 3.86
N SER A 18 -6.85 -4.12 3.54
CA SER A 18 -7.67 -3.24 4.38
C SER A 18 -9.08 -3.81 4.50
N THR A 19 -9.72 -3.52 5.64
CA THR A 19 -11.10 -3.89 5.93
C THR A 19 -11.80 -2.71 6.59
N ASP A 20 -13.10 -2.56 6.35
CA ASP A 20 -13.94 -1.62 7.09
C ASP A 20 -14.83 -2.31 8.13
N ASP A 21 -15.68 -1.53 8.79
CA ASP A 21 -16.64 -1.99 9.79
C ASP A 21 -17.79 -2.84 9.22
N SER A 22 -18.11 -2.68 7.93
CA SER A 22 -19.05 -3.53 7.21
C SER A 22 -18.48 -4.91 6.85
N GLY A 23 -17.18 -5.11 7.05
CA GLY A 23 -16.45 -6.32 6.66
C GLY A 23 -16.03 -6.33 5.19
N GLU A 24 -16.17 -5.21 4.49
CA GLU A 24 -15.67 -5.06 3.13
C GLU A 24 -14.14 -5.09 3.15
N ARG A 25 -13.53 -5.91 2.28
CA ARG A 25 -12.08 -6.00 2.15
C ARG A 25 -11.60 -5.53 0.78
N TRP A 26 -10.47 -4.83 0.78
CA TRP A 26 -9.77 -4.46 -0.44
C TRP A 26 -8.26 -4.51 -0.24
N SER A 27 -7.53 -4.55 -1.35
CA SER A 27 -6.07 -4.55 -1.33
C SER A 27 -5.51 -3.52 -2.28
N THR A 28 -4.34 -2.98 -1.94
CA THR A 28 -3.60 -2.00 -2.75
C THR A 28 -2.12 -2.37 -2.76
N ILE A 29 -1.43 -2.00 -3.84
CA ILE A 29 -0.02 -2.31 -4.04
C ILE A 29 0.73 -1.02 -4.38
N GLY A 30 1.76 -0.72 -3.60
CA GLY A 30 2.74 0.32 -3.92
C GLY A 30 4.05 -0.29 -4.38
N VAL A 31 4.71 0.36 -5.34
CA VAL A 31 5.91 -0.17 -6.00
C VAL A 31 6.96 0.93 -6.08
N SER A 32 8.10 0.72 -5.43
CA SER A 32 9.22 1.66 -5.43
C SER A 32 10.51 0.95 -5.03
N ASP A 33 11.66 1.50 -5.39
CA ASP A 33 12.97 1.04 -4.90
C ASP A 33 13.15 1.36 -3.41
N ASN A 34 12.38 2.32 -2.89
CA ASN A 34 12.32 2.64 -1.47
C ASN A 34 11.02 2.10 -0.86
N ILE A 35 11.15 1.26 0.15
CA ILE A 35 10.03 0.68 0.88
C ILE A 35 9.14 1.71 1.58
N ILE A 36 9.68 2.86 2.03
CA ILE A 36 8.89 3.94 2.62
C ILE A 36 7.94 4.50 1.55
N ASP A 37 8.46 4.77 0.35
CA ASP A 37 7.65 5.29 -0.75
C ASP A 37 6.61 4.26 -1.22
N ALA A 38 7.01 2.99 -1.37
CA ALA A 38 6.09 1.91 -1.72
C ALA A 38 4.97 1.76 -0.67
N SER A 39 5.31 1.87 0.61
CA SER A 39 4.31 1.79 1.70
C SER A 39 3.37 2.99 1.71
N PHE A 40 3.91 4.20 1.48
CA PHE A 40 3.12 5.42 1.43
C PHE A 40 2.14 5.41 0.26
N GLN A 41 2.59 5.02 -0.94
CA GLN A 41 1.73 4.85 -2.12
C GLN A 41 0.58 3.88 -1.84
N ALA A 42 0.88 2.65 -1.37
CA ALA A 42 -0.13 1.66 -1.07
C ALA A 42 -1.18 2.19 -0.06
N LEU A 43 -0.72 2.88 0.99
CA LEU A 43 -1.60 3.39 2.03
C LEU A 43 -2.51 4.51 1.51
N THR A 44 -1.95 5.47 0.79
CA THR A 44 -2.72 6.59 0.20
C THR A 44 -3.74 6.07 -0.79
N ASP A 45 -3.36 5.11 -1.65
CA ASP A 45 -4.28 4.47 -2.59
C ASP A 45 -5.41 3.73 -1.86
N SER A 46 -5.10 3.04 -0.76
CA SER A 46 -6.09 2.31 0.05
C SER A 46 -7.17 3.24 0.61
N ILE A 47 -6.75 4.37 1.19
CA ILE A 47 -7.67 5.36 1.77
C ILE A 47 -8.48 6.04 0.66
N ASN A 48 -7.83 6.46 -0.42
CA ASN A 48 -8.50 7.10 -1.55
C ASN A 48 -9.54 6.17 -2.19
N TYR A 49 -9.19 4.89 -2.40
CA TYR A 49 -10.13 3.88 -2.90
C TYR A 49 -11.38 3.81 -2.03
N LYS A 50 -11.22 3.71 -0.70
CA LYS A 50 -12.37 3.63 0.20
C LYS A 50 -13.20 4.91 0.18
N LEU A 51 -12.58 6.07 0.19
CA LEU A 51 -13.29 7.36 0.12
C LEU A 51 -14.06 7.50 -1.20
N MET A 52 -13.45 7.13 -2.33
CA MET A 52 -14.12 7.15 -3.64
C MET A 52 -15.30 6.18 -3.70
N LYS A 53 -15.17 5.00 -3.07
CA LYS A 53 -16.24 4.01 -3.03
C LYS A 53 -17.37 4.38 -2.09
N SER A 54 -17.07 5.01 -0.95
CA SER A 54 -18.08 5.46 0.03
C SER A 54 -18.78 6.75 -0.37
N ALA A 55 -18.20 7.54 -1.28
CA ALA A 55 -18.80 8.77 -1.79
C ALA A 55 -19.86 8.52 -2.89
N VAL A 56 -20.09 7.26 -3.27
CA VAL A 56 -21.08 6.80 -4.25
C VAL A 56 -22.11 5.93 -3.54
#